data_AF-A0A6N4UTP5-F1
#
_entry.id   AF-A0A6N4UTP5-F1
#
_cell.length_a   1.000
_cell.length_b   1.000
_cell.length_c   1.000
_cell.angle_alpha   90.00
_cell.angle_beta   90.00
_cell.angle_gamma   90.00
#
_symmetry.space_group_name_H-M   'P 1'
#
loop_
_entity.id
_entity.type
_entity.pdbx_description
1 polymer ?
#
loop_
_entity_poly.entity_id
_entity_poly.type
_entity_poly.pdbx_seq_one_letter_code
_entity_poly.pdbx_strand_id
1 'polypeptide(L)'
;MVDDTGAVIGTHGFYVDVSPSVTQAREDALSEVVAEIAEARGAIEQAKGMLMLIYRINADAAFELLKWRSQETNTKLRRLAEQLAKDFLDLDYAETLPSRVVLDRLLLTAHQRVGPEV
;
A
#
# COMPACT_ATOMS: atom_id res chain seq x y z
N MET A 1 32.87 -6.08 42.90
CA MET A 1 33.67 -6.88 43.85
C MET A 1 33.95 -6.02 45.08
N VAL A 2 33.96 -6.62 46.26
CA VAL A 2 34.30 -5.95 47.53
C VAL A 2 35.43 -6.72 48.21
N ASP A 3 36.28 -6.03 48.96
CA ASP A 3 37.32 -6.69 49.78
C ASP A 3 36.80 -7.15 51.14
N ASP A 4 37.71 -7.73 51.93
CA ASP A 4 37.46 -8.30 53.25
C ASP A 4 37.05 -7.24 54.30
N THR A 5 37.18 -5.95 53.99
CA THR A 5 36.70 -4.82 54.81
C THR A 5 35.33 -4.29 54.35
N GLY A 6 34.77 -4.88 53.28
CA GLY A 6 33.51 -4.47 52.68
C GLY A 6 33.64 -3.30 51.69
N ALA A 7 34.85 -2.84 51.39
CA ALA A 7 35.08 -1.73 50.47
C ALA A 7 34.99 -2.21 49.01
N VAL A 8 34.33 -1.44 48.14
CA VAL A 8 34.17 -1.79 46.71
C VAL A 8 35.53 -1.66 46.00
N ILE A 9 36.12 -2.79 45.64
CA ILE A 9 37.46 -2.88 45.01
C ILE A 9 37.42 -3.03 43.50
N GLY A 10 36.25 -3.08 42.88
CA GLY A 10 36.21 -3.10 41.43
C GLY A 10 34.83 -3.22 40.83
N THR A 11 34.69 -2.60 39.66
CA THR A 11 33.58 -2.76 38.73
C THR A 11 34.01 -3.73 37.63
N HIS A 12 33.16 -4.73 37.36
CA HIS A 12 33.28 -5.54 36.16
C HIS A 12 32.29 -4.96 35.15
N GLY A 13 32.79 -4.54 34.01
CA GLY A 13 31.99 -3.97 32.93
C GLY A 13 32.41 -4.58 31.61
N PHE A 14 31.43 -4.90 30.78
CA PHE A 14 31.65 -5.28 29.39
C PHE A 14 31.34 -4.09 28.50
N TYR A 15 32.21 -3.81 27.54
CA TYR A 15 31.90 -2.88 26.47
C TYR A 15 31.26 -3.69 25.33
N VAL A 16 29.95 -3.50 25.14
CA VAL A 16 29.22 -4.08 24.02
C VAL A 16 29.09 -3.01 22.95
N ASP A 17 29.61 -3.29 21.76
CA ASP A 17 29.38 -2.44 20.60
C ASP A 17 27.93 -2.62 20.13
N VAL A 18 27.11 -1.62 20.41
CA VAL A 18 25.69 -1.59 20.03
C VAL A 18 25.48 -0.98 18.64
N SER A 19 26.52 -0.42 18.02
CA SER A 19 26.44 0.16 16.67
C SER A 19 25.79 -0.76 15.64
N PRO A 20 26.17 -2.06 15.53
CA PRO A 20 25.52 -2.97 14.59
C PRO A 20 24.03 -3.19 14.90
N SER A 21 23.66 -3.32 16.17
CA SER A 21 22.26 -3.52 16.58
C SER A 21 21.39 -2.29 16.33
N VAL A 22 21.92 -1.09 16.53
CA VAL A 22 21.23 0.18 16.26
C VAL A 22 21.06 0.40 14.76
N THR A 23 22.07 0.06 13.95
CA THR A 23 21.96 0.12 12.49
C THR A 23 20.90 -0.85 11.97
N GLN A 24 20.88 -2.10 12.45
CA GLN A 24 19.87 -3.08 12.08
C GLN A 24 18.46 -2.62 12.44
N ALA A 25 18.23 -2.14 13.66
CA ALA A 25 16.93 -1.63 14.09
C ALA A 25 16.45 -0.44 13.23
N ARG A 26 17.37 0.41 12.76
CA ARG A 26 17.05 1.52 11.87
C ARG A 26 16.71 1.05 10.45
N GLU A 27 17.42 0.05 9.94
CA GLU A 27 17.14 -0.56 8.64
C GLU A 27 15.78 -1.28 8.64
N ASP A 28 15.46 -1.99 9.72
CA ASP A 28 14.17 -2.67 9.89
C ASP A 28 13.02 -1.66 9.92
N ALA A 29 13.15 -0.58 10.70
CA ALA A 29 12.15 0.49 10.75
C ALA A 29 11.98 1.21 9.40
N LEU A 30 13.07 1.39 8.64
CA LEU A 30 12.98 1.96 7.29
C LEU A 30 12.28 1.01 6.31
N SER A 31 12.59 -0.28 6.40
CA SER A 31 11.96 -1.33 5.59
C SER A 31 10.45 -1.40 5.84
N GLU A 32 10.05 -1.30 7.10
CA GLU A 32 8.64 -1.26 7.51
C GLU A 32 7.91 -0.05 6.91
N VAL A 33 8.49 1.15 7.01
CA VAL A 33 7.91 2.36 6.40
C VAL A 33 7.81 2.26 4.87
N VAL A 34 8.83 1.71 4.21
CA VAL A 34 8.78 1.48 2.75
C VAL A 34 7.71 0.47 2.40
N ALA A 35 7.56 -0.61 3.18
CA ALA A 35 6.51 -1.61 2.99
C ALA A 35 5.12 -0.99 3.16
N GLU A 36 4.89 -0.18 4.18
CA GLU A 36 3.63 0.55 4.37
C GLU A 36 3.31 1.48 3.19
N ILE A 37 4.32 2.19 2.66
CA ILE A 37 4.14 3.06 1.48
C ILE A 37 3.84 2.23 0.22
N ALA A 38 4.49 1.08 0.08
CA ALA A 38 4.26 0.16 -1.04
C ALA A 38 2.85 -0.46 -0.97
N GLU A 39 2.42 -0.91 0.20
CA GLU A 39 1.05 -1.39 0.45
C GLU A 39 0.03 -0.28 0.19
N ALA A 40 0.30 0.94 0.64
CA ALA A 40 -0.56 2.10 0.38
C ALA A 40 -0.71 2.42 -1.12
N ARG A 41 0.25 2.02 -1.96
CA ARG A 41 0.22 2.20 -3.43
C ARG A 41 -0.31 0.98 -4.19
N GLY A 42 -0.37 -0.20 -3.57
CA GLY A 42 -0.67 -1.47 -4.24
C GLY A 42 -1.99 -1.45 -5.03
N ALA A 43 -3.08 -1.01 -4.40
CA ALA A 43 -4.40 -0.98 -5.04
C ALA A 43 -4.47 0.01 -6.23
N ILE A 44 -3.80 1.17 -6.11
CA ILE A 44 -3.75 2.17 -7.18
C ILE A 44 -2.98 1.62 -8.38
N GLU A 45 -1.83 1.00 -8.15
CA GLU A 45 -1.01 0.42 -9.22
C GLU A 45 -1.73 -0.77 -9.89
N GLN A 46 -2.43 -1.60 -9.13
CA GLN A 46 -3.24 -2.70 -9.67
C GLN A 46 -4.38 -2.18 -10.56
N ALA A 47 -5.18 -1.24 -10.06
CA ALA A 47 -6.27 -0.64 -10.83
C ALA A 47 -5.74 0.06 -12.08
N LYS A 48 -4.60 0.75 -11.99
CA LYS A 48 -3.91 1.37 -13.13
C LYS A 48 -3.54 0.33 -14.19
N GLY A 49 -2.94 -0.79 -13.79
CA GLY A 49 -2.61 -1.89 -14.71
C GLY A 49 -3.83 -2.51 -15.40
N MET A 50 -4.93 -2.71 -14.66
CA MET A 50 -6.20 -3.18 -15.22
C MET A 50 -6.75 -2.20 -16.27
N LEU A 51 -6.73 -0.90 -15.96
CA LEU A 51 -7.17 0.13 -16.90
C LEU A 51 -6.29 0.21 -18.15
N MET A 52 -4.97 0.07 -18.01
CA MET A 52 -4.05 0.00 -19.15
C MET A 52 -4.41 -1.15 -20.08
N LEU A 53 -4.68 -2.34 -19.54
CA LEU A 53 -5.06 -3.52 -20.32
C LEU A 53 -6.42 -3.34 -21.03
N ILE A 54 -7.44 -2.91 -20.27
CA ILE A 54 -8.82 -2.79 -20.77
C ILE A 54 -8.94 -1.67 -21.80
N TYR A 55 -8.36 -0.50 -21.50
CA TYR A 55 -8.54 0.72 -22.29
C TYR A 55 -7.42 0.95 -23.31
N ARG A 56 -6.35 0.15 -23.27
CA ARG A 56 -5.15 0.28 -24.14
C ARG A 56 -4.51 1.67 -24.05
N ILE A 57 -4.41 2.17 -22.83
CA ILE A 57 -3.80 3.46 -22.49
C ILE A 57 -2.50 3.25 -21.72
N ASN A 58 -1.64 4.27 -21.69
CA ASN A 58 -0.41 4.22 -20.89
C ASN A 58 -0.72 4.42 -19.39
N ALA A 59 0.30 4.22 -18.55
CA ALA A 59 0.18 4.32 -17.10
C ALA A 59 -0.28 5.72 -16.65
N ASP A 60 0.25 6.79 -17.26
CA ASP A 60 -0.09 8.16 -16.90
C ASP A 60 -1.58 8.45 -17.17
N ALA A 61 -2.08 8.06 -18.35
CA ALA A 61 -3.49 8.22 -18.70
C ALA A 61 -4.41 7.37 -17.81
N ALA A 62 -4.01 6.15 -17.44
CA ALA A 62 -4.77 5.34 -16.50
C ALA A 62 -4.82 5.96 -15.09
N PHE A 63 -3.72 6.54 -14.64
CA PHE A 63 -3.68 7.24 -13.35
C PHE A 63 -4.53 8.51 -13.37
N GLU A 64 -4.44 9.32 -14.42
CA GLU A 64 -5.29 10.51 -14.57
C GLU A 64 -6.77 10.15 -14.68
N LEU A 65 -7.12 9.02 -15.28
CA LEU A 65 -8.51 8.52 -15.29
C LEU A 65 -9.02 8.19 -13.88
N LEU A 66 -8.23 7.49 -13.07
CA LEU A 66 -8.59 7.21 -11.66
C LEU A 66 -8.72 8.51 -10.86
N LYS A 67 -7.78 9.42 -11.03
CA LYS A 67 -7.74 10.72 -10.35
C LYS A 67 -8.94 11.58 -10.71
N TRP A 68 -9.27 11.68 -12.00
CA TRP A 68 -10.46 12.41 -12.43
C TRP A 68 -11.72 11.80 -11.83
N ARG A 69 -11.88 10.47 -11.89
CA ARG A 69 -13.04 9.81 -11.26
C ARG A 69 -13.12 10.04 -9.75
N SER A 70 -12.00 10.01 -9.06
CA SER A 70 -11.90 10.31 -7.62
C SER A 70 -12.34 11.73 -7.30
N GLN A 71 -11.94 12.71 -8.11
CA GLN A 71 -12.28 14.12 -7.94
C GLN A 71 -13.76 14.39 -8.22
N GLU A 72 -14.30 13.89 -9.34
CA GLU A 72 -15.72 14.05 -9.71
C GLU A 72 -16.68 13.51 -8.64
N THR A 73 -16.25 12.50 -7.90
CA THR A 73 -17.08 11.79 -6.92
C THR A 73 -16.69 12.11 -5.47
N ASN A 74 -15.74 13.03 -5.26
CA ASN A 74 -15.15 13.35 -3.96
C ASN A 74 -14.81 12.11 -3.11
N THR A 75 -14.28 11.07 -3.76
CA THR A 75 -13.93 9.79 -3.14
C THR A 75 -12.42 9.65 -3.05
N LYS A 76 -11.87 9.22 -1.91
CA LYS A 76 -10.42 9.03 -1.75
C LYS A 76 -9.90 8.07 -2.84
N LEU A 77 -8.89 8.52 -3.59
CA LEU A 77 -8.34 7.81 -4.77
C LEU A 77 -8.01 6.34 -4.47
N ARG A 78 -7.37 6.07 -3.33
CA ARG A 78 -7.05 4.70 -2.89
C ARG A 78 -8.30 3.82 -2.76
N ARG A 79 -9.35 4.33 -2.12
CA ARG A 79 -10.62 3.59 -1.94
C ARG A 79 -11.33 3.34 -3.27
N LEU A 80 -11.31 4.33 -4.15
CA LEU A 80 -11.86 4.18 -5.49
C LEU A 80 -11.11 3.09 -6.27
N ALA A 81 -9.77 3.07 -6.19
CA ALA A 81 -8.94 2.07 -6.85
C ALA A 81 -9.18 0.66 -6.28
N GLU A 82 -9.25 0.52 -4.95
CA GLU A 82 -9.60 -0.74 -4.27
C GLU A 82 -10.96 -1.28 -4.75
N GLN A 83 -11.98 -0.42 -4.73
CA GLN A 83 -13.33 -0.81 -5.13
C GLN A 83 -13.39 -1.18 -6.61
N LEU A 84 -12.70 -0.42 -7.49
CA LEU A 84 -12.66 -0.71 -8.92
C LEU A 84 -11.94 -2.03 -9.22
N ALA A 85 -10.79 -2.28 -8.58
CA ALA A 85 -10.06 -3.52 -8.74
C ALA A 85 -10.90 -4.72 -8.28
N LYS A 86 -11.60 -4.58 -7.15
CA LYS A 86 -12.56 -5.58 -6.67
C LYS A 86 -13.68 -5.81 -7.69
N ASP A 87 -14.32 -4.74 -8.17
CA ASP A 87 -15.41 -4.84 -9.14
C ASP A 87 -14.99 -5.58 -10.42
N PHE A 88 -13.76 -5.38 -10.90
CA PHE A 88 -13.24 -6.08 -12.07
C PHE A 88 -12.90 -7.55 -11.79
N LEU A 89 -12.41 -7.87 -10.60
CA LEU A 89 -12.12 -9.25 -10.20
C LEU A 89 -13.39 -10.06 -9.92
N ASP A 90 -14.45 -9.40 -9.47
CA ASP A 90 -15.75 -10.02 -9.17
C ASP A 90 -16.64 -10.18 -10.43
N LEU A 91 -16.17 -9.75 -11.61
CA LEU A 91 -16.89 -9.97 -12.87
C LEU A 91 -16.97 -11.46 -13.20
N ASP A 92 -18.20 -11.98 -13.25
CA ASP A 92 -18.45 -13.32 -13.77
C ASP A 92 -18.44 -13.30 -15.30
N TYR A 93 -17.39 -13.87 -15.90
CA TYR A 93 -17.28 -14.09 -17.33
C TYR A 93 -16.49 -15.37 -17.63
N ALA A 94 -16.82 -16.02 -18.74
CA ALA A 94 -16.16 -17.24 -19.20
C ALA A 94 -14.86 -16.91 -19.99
N GLU A 95 -14.74 -17.36 -21.23
CA GLU A 95 -13.51 -17.15 -22.02
C GLU A 95 -13.34 -15.72 -22.55
N THR A 96 -14.43 -14.97 -22.67
CA THR A 96 -14.44 -13.62 -23.24
C THR A 96 -14.66 -12.57 -22.17
N LEU A 97 -13.79 -11.56 -22.12
CA LEU A 97 -13.99 -10.39 -21.27
C LEU A 97 -15.35 -9.71 -21.56
N PRO A 98 -16.01 -9.15 -20.53
CA PRO A 98 -17.24 -8.39 -20.71
C PRO A 98 -17.04 -7.23 -21.69
N SER A 99 -18.15 -6.79 -22.30
CA SER A 99 -18.11 -5.65 -23.22
C SER A 99 -17.61 -4.39 -22.53
N ARG A 100 -17.01 -3.49 -23.31
CA ARG A 100 -16.49 -2.21 -22.80
C ARG A 100 -17.54 -1.41 -22.02
N VAL A 101 -18.80 -1.51 -22.42
CA VAL A 101 -19.94 -0.86 -21.74
C VAL A 101 -20.10 -1.34 -20.28
N VAL A 102 -19.89 -2.63 -20.01
CA VAL A 102 -19.98 -3.17 -18.64
C VAL A 102 -18.83 -2.64 -17.79
N LEU A 103 -17.61 -2.66 -18.34
CA LEU A 103 -16.40 -2.17 -17.67
C LEU A 103 -16.49 -0.65 -17.41
N ASP A 104 -16.99 0.10 -18.38
CA ASP A 104 -17.26 1.53 -18.24
C ASP A 104 -18.27 1.76 -17.12
N ARG A 105 -19.39 1.03 -17.09
CA ARG A 105 -20.37 1.16 -16.00
C ARG A 105 -19.74 0.91 -14.64
N LEU A 106 -18.88 -0.10 -14.50
CA LEU A 106 -18.17 -0.36 -13.24
C LEU A 106 -17.26 0.82 -12.88
N LEU A 107 -16.42 1.29 -13.81
CA LEU A 107 -15.56 2.46 -13.61
C LEU A 107 -16.35 3.72 -13.20
N LEU A 108 -17.48 3.98 -13.87
CA LEU A 108 -18.33 5.13 -13.63
C LEU A 108 -19.02 5.08 -12.26
N THR A 109 -19.29 3.89 -11.74
CA THR A 109 -20.11 3.69 -10.54
C THR A 109 -19.34 3.16 -9.34
N ALA A 110 -18.03 2.93 -9.46
CA ALA A 110 -17.20 2.38 -8.38
C ALA A 110 -17.35 3.14 -7.06
N HIS A 111 -17.39 4.48 -7.11
CA HIS A 111 -17.61 5.34 -5.95
C HIS A 111 -18.89 5.04 -5.15
N GLN A 112 -19.94 4.52 -5.81
CA GLN A 112 -21.22 4.20 -5.17
C GLN A 112 -21.13 2.96 -4.27
N ARG A 113 -20.08 2.15 -4.43
CA ARG A 113 -19.83 0.92 -3.67
C ARG A 113 -18.72 1.09 -2.63
N VAL A 114 -18.12 2.28 -2.53
CA VAL A 114 -17.14 2.59 -1.49
C VAL A 114 -17.88 2.80 -0.16
N GLY A 115 -17.61 1.95 0.82
CA GLY A 115 -18.20 2.08 2.16
C GLY A 115 -17.77 3.37 2.89
N PRO A 116 -18.58 3.86 3.85
CA PRO A 116 -18.23 5.04 4.66
C PRO A 116 -16.95 4.80 5.48
N GLU A 117 -16.22 5.88 5.80
CA GLU A 117 -15.07 5.79 6.70
C GLU A 117 -15.55 5.37 8.09
N VAL A 118 -15.05 4.22 8.56
CA VAL A 118 -15.10 3.81 9.98
C VAL A 118 -13.97 4.44 10.75
#